data_AF-A0A8J4M019-F1
#
_entry.id   AF-A0A8J4M019-F1
#
_cell.length_a   1.000
_cell.length_b   1.000
_cell.length_c   1.000
_cell.angle_alpha   90.00
_cell.angle_beta   90.00
_cell.angle_gamma   90.00
#
_symmetry.space_group_name_H-M   'P 1'
#
loop_
_entity.id
_entity.type
_entity.pdbx_description
1 polymer ?
#
loop_
_entity_poly.entity_id
_entity_poly.type
_entity_poly.pdbx_seq_one_letter_code
_entity_poly.pdbx_strand_id
1 'polypeptide(L)' 'MKPSVGRIVHFHTSNGPAAAIVINVHSELEVDLQVFHADGSIKWVTDVPAGVAVGCWDWPPRV' A
#
# COMPACT_ATOMS: atom_id res chain seq x y z
N MET A 1 -4.02 0.77 -12.88
CA MET A 1 -5.27 1.37 -12.35
C MET A 1 -4.88 2.63 -11.61
N LYS A 2 -5.70 3.71 -11.66
CA LYS A 2 -5.38 4.99 -11.01
C LYS A 2 -5.64 4.92 -9.49
N PRO A 3 -4.70 5.33 -8.63
CA PRO A 3 -4.92 5.34 -7.18
C PRO A 3 -6.05 6.31 -6.79
N SER A 4 -6.76 5.97 -5.72
CA SER A 4 -7.79 6.81 -5.09
C SER A 4 -7.89 6.46 -3.61
N VAL A 5 -8.21 7.45 -2.77
CA VAL A 5 -8.41 7.26 -1.33
C VAL A 5 -9.49 6.20 -1.08
N GLY A 6 -9.26 5.33 -0.09
CA GLY A 6 -10.15 4.23 0.29
C GLY A 6 -9.94 2.94 -0.52
N ARG A 7 -9.04 2.92 -1.51
CA ARG A 7 -8.70 1.69 -2.24
C ARG A 7 -7.81 0.78 -1.41
N ILE A 8 -8.10 -0.52 -1.50
CA ILE A 8 -7.26 -1.58 -0.93
C ILE A 8 -6.15 -1.92 -1.92
N VAL A 9 -4.92 -1.93 -1.42
CA VAL A 9 -3.69 -2.25 -2.14
C VAL A 9 -2.83 -3.23 -1.34
N HIS A 10 -1.78 -3.76 -1.95
CA HIS A 10 -0.72 -4.46 -1.23
C HIS A 10 0.40 -3.48 -0.89
N PHE A 11 0.87 -3.52 0.35
CA PHE A 11 2.12 -2.90 0.78
C PHE A 11 3.17 -3.99 0.98
N HIS A 12 4.27 -3.92 0.24
CA HIS A 12 5.30 -4.96 0.26
C HIS A 12 6.21 -4.81 1.46
N THR A 13 6.17 -5.79 2.37
CA THR A 13 7.06 -5.83 3.55
C THR A 13 8.09 -6.95 3.41
N SER A 14 9.09 -6.97 4.30
CA SER A 14 10.05 -8.08 4.37
C SER A 14 9.41 -9.45 4.65
N ASN A 15 8.19 -9.46 5.21
CA ASN A 15 7.46 -10.66 5.58
C ASN A 15 6.37 -11.03 4.56
N GLY A 16 6.37 -10.37 3.39
CA GLY A 16 5.34 -10.50 2.36
C GLY A 16 4.39 -9.29 2.28
N PRO A 17 3.42 -9.33 1.35
CA PRO A 17 2.48 -8.23 1.16
C PRO A 17 1.51 -8.13 2.35
N ALA A 18 1.38 -6.92 2.89
CA ALA A 18 0.37 -6.55 3.87
C ALA A 18 -0.80 -5.85 3.16
N ALA A 19 -2.02 -6.01 3.69
CA ALA A 19 -3.16 -5.23 3.21
C ALA A 19 -2.99 -3.77 3.64
N ALA A 20 -3.26 -2.84 2.73
CA ALA A 20 -3.21 -1.41 3.04
C ALA A 20 -4.36 -0.66 2.37
N ILE A 21 -4.80 0.43 3.00
CA ILE A 21 -5.76 1.37 2.44
C ILE A 21 -5.02 2.64 2.04
N VAL A 22 -5.26 3.11 0.82
CA VAL A 22 -4.80 4.42 0.36
C VAL A 22 -5.51 5.51 1.16
N ILE A 23 -4.78 6.31 1.93
CA ILE A 23 -5.33 7.39 2.76
C ILE A 23 -5.04 8.78 2.17
N ASN A 24 -4.05 8.90 1.28
CA ASN A 24 -3.75 10.10 0.52
C ASN A 24 -3.11 9.73 -0.83
N VAL A 25 -3.29 10.56 -1.85
CA VAL A 25 -2.71 10.35 -3.19
C VAL A 25 -1.92 11.60 -3.57
N HIS A 26 -0.59 11.50 -3.58
CA HIS A 26 0.29 12.59 -4.03
C HIS A 26 0.40 12.60 -5.55
N SER A 27 0.52 11.42 -6.16
CA SER A 27 0.58 11.24 -7.61
C SER A 27 0.05 9.86 -8.02
N GLU A 28 0.11 9.52 -9.31
CA GLU A 28 -0.23 8.16 -9.77
C GLU A 28 0.77 7.10 -9.30
N LEU A 29 1.97 7.52 -8.86
CA LEU A 29 3.07 6.64 -8.46
C LEU A 29 3.41 6.75 -6.98
N GLU A 30 2.73 7.59 -6.20
CA GLU A 30 3.07 7.86 -4.80
C GLU A 30 1.83 8.16 -3.96
N VAL A 31 1.68 7.47 -2.83
CA VAL A 31 0.51 7.53 -1.95
C VAL A 31 0.92 7.41 -0.48
N ASP A 32 0.05 7.83 0.43
CA ASP A 32 0.16 7.47 1.84
C ASP A 32 -0.79 6.30 2.13
N LEU A 33 -0.38 5.41 3.03
CA LEU A 33 -1.08 4.16 3.34
C LEU A 33 -1.36 4.02 4.84
N GLN A 34 -2.54 3.47 5.15
CA GLN A 34 -2.80 2.80 6.42
C GLN A 34 -2.64 1.28 6.22
N VAL A 35 -1.59 0.73 6.80
CA VAL A 35 -1.13 -0.65 6.62
C VAL A 35 -1.60 -1.51 7.79
N PHE A 36 -2.13 -2.70 7.48
CA PHE A 36 -2.57 -3.71 8.42
C PHE A 36 -1.60 -4.90 8.37
N HIS A 37 -0.74 -5.01 9.38
CA HIS A 37 0.26 -6.07 9.46
C HIS A 37 -0.32 -7.37 10.02
N ALA A 38 0.30 -8.50 9.69
CA ALA A 38 -0.12 -9.82 10.16
C ALA A 38 0.00 -10.01 11.68
N ASP A 39 0.83 -9.19 12.35
CA ASP A 39 0.96 -9.16 13.81
C ASP A 39 -0.19 -8.39 14.51
N GLY A 40 -1.16 -7.89 13.73
CA GLY A 40 -2.30 -7.11 14.23
C GLY A 40 -1.99 -5.61 14.40
N SER A 41 -0.76 -5.16 14.15
CA SER A 41 -0.42 -3.74 14.22
C SER A 41 -0.95 -2.98 13.00
N ILE A 42 -1.37 -1.73 13.24
CA ILE A 42 -1.81 -0.81 12.20
C ILE A 42 -0.84 0.37 12.18
N LYS A 43 -0.25 0.66 11.02
CA LYS A 43 0.75 1.73 10.86
C LYS A 43 0.38 2.65 9.72
N TRP A 44 0.75 3.92 9.86
CA TRP A 44 0.74 4.87 8.76
C TRP A 44 2.13 4.92 8.14
N VAL A 45 2.16 4.87 6.80
CA VAL A 45 3.38 4.97 6.00
C VAL A 45 3.12 6.02 4.93
N THR A 46 3.98 7.02 4.84
CA THR A 46 3.85 8.12 3.88
C THR A 46 4.79 7.94 2.69
N ASP A 47 4.50 8.67 1.61
CA ASP A 47 5.38 8.80 0.44
C ASP A 47 5.75 7.43 -0.17
N VAL A 48 4.77 6.52 -0.23
CA VAL A 48 4.96 5.14 -0.65
C VAL A 48 4.97 5.04 -2.17
N PRO A 49 6.08 4.65 -2.80
CA PRO A 49 6.16 4.56 -4.26
C PRO A 49 5.44 3.31 -4.78
N ALA A 50 4.88 3.40 -5.99
CA ALA A 50 4.30 2.26 -6.68
C ALA A 50 5.39 1.25 -7.10
N GLY A 51 5.11 -0.05 -6.96
CA GLY A 51 6.01 -1.13 -7.32
C GLY A 51 5.85 -2.38 -6.45
N VAL A 52 6.65 -3.40 -6.74
CA VAL A 52 6.61 -4.71 -6.06
C VAL A 52 7.82 -4.97 -5.14
N ALA A 53 8.69 -3.96 -4.96
CA ALA A 53 9.83 -4.05 -4.06
C ALA A 53 9.39 -3.79 -2.61
N VAL A 54 10.19 -4.22 -1.63
CA VAL A 54 9.93 -3.92 -0.21
C VAL A 54 9.87 -2.40 0.00
N GLY A 55 8.81 -1.93 0.65
CA GLY A 55 8.52 -0.52 0.84
C GLY A 55 7.67 0.12 -0.27
N CYS A 56 7.32 -0.62 -1.32
CA CYS A 56 6.43 -0.15 -2.39
C CYS A 56 4.99 -0.64 -2.21
N TRP A 57 4.08 -0.11 -3.03
CA TRP A 57 2.71 -0.60 -3.16
C TRP A 57 2.33 -1.01 -4.58
N ASP A 58 1.48 -2.03 -4.72
CA ASP A 58 0.87 -2.38 -5.99
C ASP A 58 -0.59 -2.82 -5.84
N TRP A 59 -1.24 -3.00 -6.98
CA TRP A 59 -2.61 -3.50 -7.02
C TRP A 59 -2.63 -4.99 -6.71
N PRO A 60 -3.60 -5.48 -5.89
CA PRO A 60 -3.76 -6.90 -5.66
C PRO A 60 -3.98 -7.64 -6.99
N PRO A 61 -3.51 -8.89 -7.14
CA PRO A 61 -3.79 -9.71 -8.30
C PRO A 61 -5.30 -9.79 -8.54
N ARG A 62 -5.72 -9.57 -9.78
CA ARG A 62 -7.12 -9.77 -10.18
C ARG A 62 -7.26 -11.19 -10.71
N VAL A 63 -8.25 -11.90 -10.20
CA VAL A 63 -8.75 -13.14 -10.79
C VAL A 63 -9.73 -12.82 -11.93
#